data_AF-A0A7G7WB92-F1
#
_entry.id   AF-A0A7G7WB92-F1
#
_cell.length_a   1.000
_cell.length_b   1.000
_cell.length_c   1.000
_cell.angle_alpha   90.00
_cell.angle_beta   90.00
_cell.angle_gamma   90.00
#
_symmetry.space_group_name_H-M   'P 1'
#
loop_
_entity.id
_entity.type
_entity.pdbx_description
1 polymer ?
#
loop_
_entity_poly.entity_id
_entity_poly.type
_entity_poly.pdbx_seq_one_letter_code
_entity_poly.pdbx_strand_id
1 'polypeptide(L)'
;MRFEIIFKEGIKLYPSEIDISDGYFTAHDGFYSQKLIDEWEKAEKRAISISEWHELICWNLYQVMHNAAKEDFMNNVFCLRPAGINPESVKIYLEQHLNGPEYKDMLLLYEH
;
A
#
# COMPACT_ATOMS: atom_id res chain seq x y z
N MET A 1 11.26 -9.21 -11.79
CA MET A 1 11.57 -8.14 -10.80
C MET A 1 11.46 -8.74 -9.40
N ARG A 2 12.40 -8.48 -8.48
CA ARG A 2 12.37 -9.12 -7.14
C ARG A 2 11.49 -8.35 -6.15
N PHE A 3 10.62 -9.07 -5.43
CA PHE A 3 9.70 -8.48 -4.44
C PHE A 3 10.42 -7.61 -3.41
N GLU A 4 11.55 -8.06 -2.86
CA GLU A 4 12.26 -7.34 -1.80
C GLU A 4 12.78 -5.97 -2.27
N ILE A 5 13.11 -5.85 -3.57
CA ILE A 5 13.55 -4.60 -4.17
C ILE A 5 12.36 -3.65 -4.28
N ILE A 6 11.29 -4.05 -4.96
CA ILE A 6 10.13 -3.18 -5.20
C ILE A 6 9.42 -2.81 -3.90
N PHE A 7 9.39 -3.71 -2.91
CA PHE A 7 8.85 -3.40 -1.59
C PHE A 7 9.68 -2.31 -0.90
N LYS A 8 11.00 -2.46 -0.88
CA LYS A 8 11.92 -1.49 -0.26
C LYS A 8 11.90 -0.15 -0.99
N GLU A 9 11.65 -0.13 -2.29
CA GLU A 9 11.51 1.10 -3.07
C GLU A 9 10.13 1.72 -2.86
N GLY A 10 9.07 0.92 -2.94
CA GLY A 10 7.68 1.35 -2.75
C GLY A 10 7.41 1.94 -1.37
N ILE A 11 7.93 1.34 -0.30
CA ILE A 11 7.72 1.85 1.06
C ILE A 11 8.33 3.24 1.28
N LYS A 12 9.39 3.59 0.53
CA LYS A 12 10.02 4.92 0.57
C LYS A 12 9.21 5.99 -0.17
N LEU A 13 8.19 5.59 -0.93
CA LEU A 13 7.24 6.52 -1.53
C LEU A 13 6.29 7.09 -0.48
N TYR A 14 6.21 6.51 0.70
CA TYR A 14 5.39 7.00 1.80
C TYR A 14 6.24 7.75 2.84
N PRO A 15 5.66 8.70 3.59
CA PRO A 15 6.34 9.31 4.73
C PRO A 15 6.59 8.28 5.84
N SER A 16 7.48 8.60 6.79
CA SER A 16 7.80 7.68 7.90
C SER A 16 6.65 7.46 8.88
N GLU A 17 5.75 8.44 8.96
CA GLU A 17 4.55 8.43 9.80
C GLU A 17 3.40 9.08 9.02
N ILE A 18 2.20 8.56 9.17
CA ILE A 18 0.97 9.09 8.57
C ILE A 18 -0.02 9.32 9.71
N ASP A 19 -0.46 10.56 9.87
CA ASP A 19 -1.50 10.92 10.82
C ASP A 19 -2.86 10.45 10.29
N ILE A 20 -3.57 9.67 11.10
CA ILE A 20 -4.90 9.12 10.79
C ILE A 20 -5.95 9.59 11.82
N SER A 21 -5.69 10.66 12.56
CA SER A 21 -6.61 11.25 13.53
C SER A 21 -7.90 11.82 12.91
N ASP A 22 -7.91 12.03 11.60
CA ASP A 22 -9.10 12.39 10.83
C ASP A 22 -9.97 11.17 10.46
N GLY A 23 -9.53 9.97 10.90
CA GLY A 23 -10.19 8.72 10.64
C GLY A 23 -11.63 8.67 11.15
N TYR A 24 -12.50 7.97 10.44
CA TYR A 24 -13.82 7.58 10.93
C TYR A 24 -14.33 6.31 10.23
N PHE A 25 -15.23 5.60 10.90
CA PHE A 25 -15.92 4.46 10.31
C PHE A 25 -17.10 4.92 9.45
N THR A 26 -17.17 4.39 8.23
CA THR A 26 -18.31 4.59 7.33
C THR A 26 -19.38 3.53 7.60
N ALA A 27 -20.52 3.62 6.89
CA ALA A 27 -21.46 2.52 6.86
C ALA A 27 -20.77 1.21 6.42
N HIS A 28 -21.23 0.07 6.94
CA HIS A 28 -20.72 -1.28 6.63
C HIS A 28 -19.27 -1.54 7.06
N ASP A 29 -18.84 -1.03 8.21
CA ASP A 29 -17.49 -1.26 8.78
C ASP A 29 -16.34 -0.81 7.88
N GLY A 30 -16.59 0.09 6.94
CA GLY A 30 -15.54 0.75 6.16
C GLY A 30 -14.77 1.74 7.04
N PHE A 31 -13.51 1.99 6.69
CA PHE A 31 -12.66 2.99 7.34
C PHE A 31 -12.25 4.03 6.33
N TYR A 32 -12.26 5.30 6.74
CA TYR A 32 -11.87 6.41 5.90
C TYR A 32 -10.97 7.35 6.68
N SER A 33 -9.87 7.80 6.06
CA SER A 33 -9.00 8.88 6.50
C SER A 33 -8.55 9.64 5.26
N GLN A 34 -8.86 10.94 5.17
CA GLN A 34 -8.45 11.78 4.05
C GLN A 34 -6.94 11.95 4.04
N LYS A 35 -6.30 12.09 5.21
CA LYS A 35 -4.83 12.19 5.32
C LYS A 35 -4.13 10.96 4.75
N LEU A 36 -4.64 9.75 5.03
CA LEU A 36 -4.09 8.53 4.45
C LEU A 36 -4.25 8.49 2.92
N ILE A 37 -5.40 8.90 2.41
CA ILE A 37 -5.67 9.00 0.96
C ILE A 37 -4.71 10.00 0.30
N ASP A 38 -4.53 11.19 0.89
CA ASP A 38 -3.63 12.22 0.37
C ASP A 38 -2.19 11.72 0.26
N GLU A 39 -1.72 10.94 1.24
CA GLU A 39 -0.36 10.36 1.19
C GLU A 39 -0.25 9.24 0.15
N TRP A 40 -1.29 8.44 -0.05
CA TRP A 40 -1.35 7.47 -1.13
C TRP A 40 -1.33 8.15 -2.50
N GLU A 41 -2.13 9.18 -2.75
CA GLU A 41 -2.15 9.89 -4.03
C GLU A 41 -0.77 10.51 -4.35
N LYS A 42 -0.07 11.05 -3.35
CA LYS A 42 1.31 11.55 -3.50
C LYS A 42 2.30 10.43 -3.79
N ALA A 43 2.16 9.27 -3.15
CA ALA A 43 3.00 8.10 -3.40
C ALA A 43 2.76 7.55 -4.82
N GLU A 44 1.50 7.42 -5.23
CA GLU A 44 1.07 6.91 -6.54
C GLU A 44 1.58 7.79 -7.68
N LYS A 45 1.42 9.12 -7.56
CA LYS A 45 1.94 10.05 -8.57
C LYS A 45 3.45 9.90 -8.79
N ARG A 46 4.21 9.61 -7.73
CA ARG A 46 5.65 9.31 -7.84
C ARG A 46 5.87 7.92 -8.44
N ALA A 47 5.10 6.94 -8.01
CA ALA A 47 5.19 5.55 -8.48
C ALA A 47 5.02 5.42 -9.99
N ILE A 48 3.99 6.06 -10.55
CA ILE A 48 3.69 6.10 -12.00
C ILE A 48 4.88 6.64 -12.80
N SER A 49 5.63 7.60 -12.26
CA SER A 49 6.79 8.17 -12.94
C SER A 49 8.04 7.27 -12.94
N ILE A 50 8.04 6.20 -12.12
CA ILE A 50 9.18 5.29 -11.98
C ILE A 50 8.98 4.05 -12.85
N SER A 51 7.91 3.28 -12.62
CA SER A 51 7.52 2.13 -13.45
C SER A 51 6.16 1.55 -13.04
N GLU A 52 5.59 0.70 -13.91
CA GLU A 52 4.38 -0.08 -13.60
C GLU A 52 4.54 -0.96 -12.35
N TRP A 53 5.75 -1.46 -12.08
CA TRP A 53 6.06 -2.19 -10.84
C TRP A 53 5.90 -1.32 -9.58
N HIS A 54 6.29 -0.04 -9.68
CA HIS A 54 6.14 0.90 -8.58
C HIS A 54 4.67 1.28 -8.37
N GLU A 55 3.93 1.50 -9.45
CA GLU A 55 2.49 1.76 -9.39
C GLU A 55 1.76 0.60 -8.69
N LEU A 56 2.02 -0.63 -9.14
CA LEU A 56 1.42 -1.82 -8.57
C LEU A 56 1.79 -2.01 -7.09
N ILE A 57 3.07 -1.92 -6.71
CA ILE A 57 3.46 -2.08 -5.29
C ILE A 57 2.91 -0.95 -4.43
N CYS A 58 2.78 0.27 -4.96
CA CYS A 58 2.19 1.41 -4.25
C CYS A 58 0.74 1.15 -3.88
N TRP A 59 -0.06 0.61 -4.82
CA TRP A 59 -1.44 0.19 -4.58
C TRP A 59 -1.54 -0.91 -3.52
N ASN A 60 -0.71 -1.96 -3.63
CA ASN A 60 -0.69 -3.06 -2.67
C ASN A 60 -0.28 -2.61 -1.25
N LEU A 61 0.70 -1.71 -1.16
CA LEU A 61 1.10 -1.08 0.11
C LEU A 61 -0.08 -0.31 0.72
N TYR A 62 -0.79 0.49 -0.08
CA TYR A 62 -1.94 1.25 0.38
C TYR A 62 -3.03 0.34 0.96
N GLN A 63 -3.36 -0.77 0.30
CA GLN A 63 -4.36 -1.71 0.81
C GLN A 63 -3.99 -2.28 2.19
N VAL A 64 -2.73 -2.69 2.38
CA VAL A 64 -2.27 -3.20 3.68
C VAL A 64 -2.23 -2.08 4.73
N MET A 65 -1.78 -0.88 4.35
CA MET A 65 -1.77 0.30 5.23
C MET A 65 -3.16 0.76 5.63
N HIS A 66 -4.16 0.66 4.74
CA HIS A 66 -5.54 1.02 5.03
C HIS A 66 -6.14 0.09 6.09
N ASN A 67 -5.90 -1.22 5.97
CA ASN A 67 -6.29 -2.19 6.99
C ASN A 67 -5.57 -1.94 8.32
N ALA A 68 -4.26 -1.67 8.29
CA ALA A 68 -3.49 -1.34 9.49
C ALA A 68 -4.00 -0.05 10.15
N ALA A 69 -4.29 0.98 9.37
CA ALA A 69 -4.84 2.24 9.87
C ALA A 69 -6.21 2.04 10.53
N LYS A 70 -7.06 1.18 9.95
CA LYS A 70 -8.34 0.80 10.55
C LYS A 70 -8.12 0.15 11.92
N GLU A 71 -7.22 -0.82 12.02
CA GLU A 71 -6.91 -1.52 13.28
C GLU A 71 -6.31 -0.59 14.34
N ASP A 72 -5.35 0.25 13.95
CA ASP A 72 -4.74 1.26 14.81
C ASP A 72 -5.82 2.21 15.35
N PHE A 73 -6.71 2.70 14.48
CA PHE A 73 -7.79 3.60 14.85
C PHE A 73 -8.78 2.95 15.83
N MET A 74 -9.14 1.68 15.63
CA MET A 74 -9.96 0.91 16.60
C MET A 74 -9.31 0.83 17.98
N ASN A 75 -7.98 0.82 18.03
CA ASN A 75 -7.18 0.76 19.25
C ASN A 75 -6.80 2.13 19.83
N ASN A 76 -7.40 3.23 19.33
CA ASN A 76 -7.07 4.62 19.69
C ASN A 76 -5.61 5.01 19.39
N VAL A 77 -5.02 4.41 18.37
CA VAL A 77 -3.73 4.78 17.80
C VAL A 77 -4.00 5.58 16.53
N PHE A 78 -3.60 6.85 16.52
CA PHE A 78 -3.94 7.79 15.44
C PHE A 78 -2.75 8.10 14.52
N CYS A 79 -1.73 7.25 14.53
CA CYS A 79 -0.51 7.43 13.75
C CYS A 79 -0.06 6.08 13.19
N LEU A 80 -0.14 5.93 11.87
CA LEU A 80 0.34 4.76 11.14
C LEU A 80 1.84 4.91 10.83
N ARG A 81 2.59 3.81 10.94
CA ARG A 81 4.01 3.76 10.57
C ARG A 81 4.22 2.79 9.40
N PRO A 82 4.44 3.26 8.17
CA PRO A 82 4.68 2.37 7.02
C PRO A 82 5.81 1.37 7.23
N ALA A 83 6.87 1.75 7.96
CA ALA A 83 7.98 0.86 8.31
C ALA A 83 7.58 -0.37 9.15
N GLY A 84 6.42 -0.35 9.82
CA GLY A 84 5.87 -1.47 10.58
C GLY A 84 5.01 -2.43 9.75
N ILE A 85 4.78 -2.13 8.47
CA ILE A 85 3.94 -2.96 7.60
C ILE A 85 4.61 -4.30 7.33
N ASN A 86 3.84 -5.38 7.51
CA ASN A 86 4.29 -6.74 7.22
C ASN A 86 4.50 -6.94 5.70
N PRO A 87 5.74 -7.19 5.25
CA PRO A 87 6.02 -7.41 3.83
C PRO A 87 5.26 -8.63 3.26
N GLU A 88 5.02 -9.66 4.07
CA GLU A 88 4.33 -10.87 3.60
C GLU A 88 2.88 -10.58 3.20
N SER A 89 2.18 -9.72 3.96
CA SER A 89 0.83 -9.28 3.61
C SER A 89 0.83 -8.57 2.26
N VAL A 90 1.80 -7.67 2.02
CA VAL A 90 1.92 -6.94 0.76
C VAL A 90 2.23 -7.89 -0.40
N LYS A 91 3.06 -8.90 -0.17
CA LYS A 91 3.39 -9.93 -1.17
C LYS A 91 2.16 -10.73 -1.60
N ILE A 92 1.31 -11.14 -0.66
CA ILE A 92 0.06 -11.85 -0.96
C ILE A 92 -0.85 -11.01 -1.87
N TYR A 93 -1.03 -9.72 -1.55
CA TYR A 93 -1.81 -8.82 -2.39
C TYR A 93 -1.19 -8.61 -3.77
N LEU A 94 0.14 -8.47 -3.83
CA LEU A 94 0.85 -8.32 -5.10
C LEU A 94 0.65 -9.55 -6.00
N GLU A 95 0.81 -10.76 -5.47
CA GLU A 95 0.65 -12.00 -6.23
C GLU A 95 -0.81 -12.19 -6.68
N GLN A 96 -1.80 -11.81 -5.87
CA GLN A 96 -3.20 -11.83 -6.27
C GLN A 96 -3.46 -10.89 -7.46
N HIS A 97 -2.94 -9.67 -7.42
CA HIS A 97 -3.08 -8.73 -8.54
C HIS A 97 -2.30 -9.17 -9.78
N LEU A 98 -1.07 -9.68 -9.64
CA LEU A 98 -0.27 -10.17 -10.78
C LEU A 98 -0.95 -11.30 -11.56
N ASN A 99 -1.82 -12.09 -10.91
CA ASN A 99 -2.65 -13.10 -11.57
C ASN A 99 -3.81 -12.51 -12.40
N GLY A 100 -4.02 -11.19 -12.34
CA GLY A 100 -4.97 -10.46 -13.16
C GLY A 100 -4.58 -10.45 -14.65
N PRO A 101 -5.56 -10.45 -15.57
CA PRO A 101 -5.29 -10.50 -17.01
C PRO A 101 -4.48 -9.29 -17.52
N GLU A 102 -4.53 -8.16 -16.84
CA GLU A 102 -3.81 -6.93 -17.16
C GLU A 102 -2.31 -6.98 -16.82
N TYR A 103 -1.85 -7.94 -16.00
CA TYR A 103 -0.46 -8.02 -15.53
C TYR A 103 0.33 -9.23 -16.05
N LYS A 104 -0.15 -9.90 -17.10
CA LYS A 104 0.48 -11.12 -17.65
C LYS A 104 1.97 -10.94 -17.98
N ASP A 105 2.33 -9.83 -18.60
CA ASP A 105 3.72 -9.56 -18.98
C ASP A 105 4.61 -9.34 -17.74
N MET A 106 4.06 -8.72 -16.69
CA MET A 106 4.73 -8.53 -15.41
C MET A 106 4.89 -9.86 -14.66
N LEU A 107 3.86 -10.71 -14.65
CA LEU A 107 3.90 -12.03 -14.02
C LEU A 107 5.02 -12.91 -14.62
N LEU A 108 5.16 -12.95 -15.95
CA LEU A 108 6.24 -13.67 -16.61
C LEU A 108 7.64 -13.21 -16.16
N LEU A 109 7.81 -11.91 -15.91
CA LEU A 109 9.05 -11.33 -15.40
C LEU A 109 9.25 -11.53 -13.88
N TYR A 110 8.21 -11.93 -13.15
CA TYR A 110 8.27 -12.20 -11.71
C TYR A 110 8.64 -13.65 -11.42
N GLU A 111 8.16 -14.59 -12.26
CA GLU A 111 8.42 -16.04 -12.13
C GLU A 111 9.81 -16.47 -12.64
N HIS A 112 10.56 -15.57 -13.29
CA HIS A 112 11.89 -15.81 -13.88
C HIS A 112 12.95 -14.82 -13.35
#